data_AF-A0ABD0RDU7-F1
#
_entry.id   AF-A0ABD0RDU7-F1
#
_cell.length_a   1.000
_cell.length_b   1.000
_cell.length_c   1.000
_cell.angle_alpha   90.00
_cell.angle_beta   90.00
_cell.angle_gamma   90.00
#
_symmetry.space_group_name_H-M   'P 1'
#
loop_
_entity.id
_entity.type
_entity.pdbx_description
1 polymer ?
#
loop_
_entity_poly.entity_id
_entity_poly.type
_entity_poly.pdbx_seq_one_letter_code
_entity_poly.pdbx_strand_id
1 'polypeptide(L)'
;VEKRSSLLGRHSAVAMCRLHAKIQHLCQATRKPCSIVERERGWPNFLKCENKEQFPKGCQNEVQKIKFNTSGQCEAPLVKTDIQASWYKDVEGCGIQCNNPLFTEDEHSDMHNYIAIFGSITLLCTFFTLVGEPLKTGFRSLGLADILATFLADWKNSNRYPAVILFYVNACFFIGSIGWLAQFMDGARKEIVCKSDDTMRLGEPS
;
A
#
# COMPACT_ATOMS: atom_id res chain seq x y z
N VAL A 1 11.37 -47.13 44.52
CA VAL A 1 12.50 -46.60 43.72
C VAL A 1 12.03 -45.46 42.79
N GLU A 2 10.79 -45.50 42.27
CA GLU A 2 10.14 -44.45 41.45
C GLU A 2 10.14 -43.01 42.01
N LYS A 3 9.87 -42.81 43.32
CA LYS A 3 9.68 -41.46 43.91
C LYS A 3 10.98 -40.69 44.18
N ARG A 4 12.15 -41.33 44.11
CA ARG A 4 13.44 -40.68 44.40
C ARG A 4 14.09 -40.08 43.13
N SER A 5 13.74 -40.57 41.94
CA SER A 5 14.16 -39.97 40.65
C SER A 5 13.44 -38.66 40.30
N SER A 6 12.17 -38.51 40.69
CA SER A 6 11.41 -37.28 40.39
C SER A 6 11.82 -36.08 41.25
N LEU A 7 12.28 -36.32 42.48
CA LEU A 7 12.86 -35.29 43.35
C LEU A 7 14.26 -34.86 42.87
N LEU A 8 15.12 -35.78 42.43
CA LEU A 8 16.42 -35.43 41.84
C LEU A 8 16.28 -34.61 40.54
N GLY A 9 15.26 -34.91 39.73
CA GLY A 9 14.93 -34.14 38.52
C GLY A 9 14.38 -32.74 38.81
N ARG A 10 13.56 -32.57 39.85
CA ARG A 10 13.08 -31.25 40.30
C ARG A 10 14.20 -30.39 40.91
N HIS A 11 15.07 -30.98 41.73
CA HIS A 11 16.22 -30.25 42.29
C HIS A 11 17.24 -29.85 41.21
N SER A 12 17.46 -30.67 40.18
CA SER A 12 18.31 -30.28 39.03
C SER A 12 17.68 -29.19 38.17
N ALA A 13 16.36 -29.21 37.96
CA ALA A 13 15.67 -28.18 37.18
C ALA A 13 15.68 -26.81 37.87
N VAL A 14 15.52 -26.78 39.20
CA VAL A 14 15.61 -25.54 40.00
C VAL A 14 17.06 -25.05 40.08
N ALA A 15 18.04 -25.95 40.15
CA ALA A 15 19.46 -25.59 40.16
C ALA A 15 19.97 -25.00 38.82
N MET A 16 19.28 -25.25 37.71
CA MET A 16 19.62 -24.66 36.40
C MET A 16 19.05 -23.25 36.19
N CYS A 17 18.09 -22.79 36.99
CA CYS A 17 17.62 -21.41 36.94
C CYS A 17 18.66 -20.50 37.64
N ARG A 18 19.81 -20.24 36.99
CA ARG A 18 20.74 -19.19 37.45
C ARG A 18 19.99 -17.84 37.44
N LEU A 19 20.40 -16.93 38.33
CA LEU A 19 19.79 -15.60 38.55
C LEU A 19 19.65 -14.70 37.28
N HIS A 20 20.23 -15.09 36.14
CA HIS A 20 20.16 -14.40 34.85
C HIS A 20 19.68 -15.27 33.67
N ALA A 21 19.14 -16.47 33.92
CA ALA A 21 18.67 -17.34 32.86
C ALA A 21 17.38 -16.79 32.23
N LYS A 22 17.34 -16.69 30.88
CA LYS A 22 16.18 -16.17 30.14
C LYS A 22 15.23 -17.31 29.79
N ILE A 23 13.91 -17.14 29.88
CA ILE A 23 12.96 -18.20 29.49
C ILE A 23 13.02 -18.51 27.98
N GLN A 24 13.02 -19.81 27.63
CA GLN A 24 13.01 -20.28 26.24
C GLN A 24 11.81 -19.80 25.42
N HIS A 25 10.60 -19.77 26.00
CA HIS A 25 9.39 -19.28 25.34
C HIS A 25 9.52 -17.82 24.88
N LEU A 26 10.14 -16.95 25.69
CA LEU A 26 10.36 -15.55 25.32
C LEU A 26 11.29 -15.44 24.11
N CYS A 27 12.34 -16.26 24.07
CA CYS A 27 13.28 -16.33 22.94
C CYS A 27 12.61 -16.86 21.66
N GLN A 28 11.66 -17.80 21.79
CA GLN A 28 10.92 -18.32 20.63
C GLN A 28 9.89 -17.31 20.09
N ALA A 29 9.27 -16.53 20.98
CA ALA A 29 8.30 -15.50 20.59
C ALA A 29 8.93 -14.42 19.68
N THR A 30 10.23 -14.13 19.83
CA THR A 30 10.93 -13.13 19.02
C THR A 30 11.36 -13.65 17.64
N ARG A 31 11.26 -14.96 17.35
CA ARG A 31 11.82 -15.54 16.11
C ARG A 31 11.10 -15.11 14.84
N LYS A 32 9.77 -15.04 14.89
CA LYS A 32 8.94 -14.60 13.77
C LYS A 32 9.01 -13.07 13.56
N PRO A 33 8.69 -12.24 14.57
CA PRO A 33 8.64 -10.78 14.39
C PRO A 33 10.02 -10.15 14.17
N CYS A 34 11.10 -10.73 14.72
CA CYS A 34 12.46 -10.23 14.54
C CYS A 34 13.24 -11.03 13.48
N SER A 35 12.56 -11.56 12.46
CA SER A 35 13.19 -12.30 11.35
C SER A 35 14.23 -11.49 10.59
N ILE A 36 14.09 -10.16 10.56
CA ILE A 36 15.09 -9.23 10.02
C ILE A 36 16.50 -9.43 10.60
N VAL A 37 16.61 -9.77 11.89
CA VAL A 37 17.92 -10.00 12.54
C VAL A 37 18.60 -11.22 11.95
N GLU A 38 17.82 -12.27 11.67
CA GLU A 38 18.33 -13.51 11.10
C GLU A 38 18.83 -13.30 9.67
N ARG A 39 18.08 -12.55 8.87
CA ARG A 39 18.43 -12.28 7.48
C ARG A 39 19.64 -11.36 7.32
N GLU A 40 19.68 -10.25 8.06
CA GLU A 40 20.69 -9.21 7.84
C GLU A 40 22.03 -9.52 8.52
N ARG A 41 22.00 -10.07 9.75
CA ARG A 41 23.22 -10.31 10.55
C ARG A 41 23.38 -11.75 11.03
N GLY A 42 22.31 -12.52 11.08
CA GLY A 42 22.28 -13.81 11.75
C GLY A 42 22.27 -13.68 13.27
N TRP A 43 21.61 -14.61 13.96
CA TRP A 43 21.55 -14.58 15.41
C TRP A 43 22.91 -14.98 16.04
N PRO A 44 23.48 -14.17 16.94
CA PRO A 44 24.71 -14.53 17.63
C PRO A 44 24.46 -15.67 18.62
N ASN A 45 25.53 -16.42 18.95
CA ASN A 45 25.41 -17.66 19.73
C ASN A 45 24.70 -17.49 21.09
N PHE A 46 24.82 -16.32 21.73
CA PHE A 46 24.17 -16.02 23.01
C PHE A 46 22.66 -15.71 22.92
N LEU A 47 22.15 -15.47 21.71
CA LEU A 47 20.72 -15.25 21.44
C LEU A 47 20.07 -16.45 20.78
N LYS A 48 20.80 -17.53 20.47
CA LYS A 48 20.21 -18.77 19.92
C LYS A 48 19.43 -19.52 21.02
N CYS A 49 18.15 -19.79 20.77
CA CYS A 49 17.26 -20.42 21.78
C CYS A 49 17.55 -21.91 22.03
N GLU A 50 18.55 -22.48 21.35
CA GLU A 50 18.94 -23.90 21.44
C GLU A 50 19.78 -24.19 22.68
N ASN A 51 20.51 -23.18 23.19
CA ASN A 51 21.39 -23.36 24.33
C ASN A 51 20.58 -23.44 25.64
N LYS A 52 20.42 -24.67 26.15
CA LYS A 52 19.65 -24.96 27.38
C LYS A 52 20.25 -24.32 28.65
N GLU A 53 21.56 -24.01 28.65
CA GLU A 53 22.21 -23.34 29.78
C GLU A 53 21.83 -21.86 29.86
N GLN A 54 21.52 -21.24 28.72
CA GLN A 54 21.12 -19.84 28.64
C GLN A 54 19.60 -19.65 28.59
N PHE A 55 18.88 -20.65 28.04
CA PHE A 55 17.43 -20.66 27.89
C PHE A 55 16.76 -21.93 28.47
N PRO A 56 16.67 -22.08 29.81
CA PRO A 56 16.00 -23.22 30.44
C PRO A 56 14.46 -23.17 30.30
N LYS A 57 13.83 -24.35 30.39
CA LYS A 57 12.36 -24.52 30.41
C LYS A 57 11.86 -24.49 31.86
N GLY A 58 10.80 -23.71 32.13
CA GLY A 58 10.07 -23.75 33.41
C GLY A 58 10.54 -22.81 34.51
N CYS A 59 11.46 -21.86 34.24
CA CYS A 59 11.80 -20.78 35.18
C CYS A 59 10.77 -19.64 35.10
N GLN A 60 10.55 -18.88 36.18
CA GLN A 60 9.77 -17.63 36.16
C GLN A 60 10.69 -16.44 35.83
N ASN A 61 10.17 -15.48 35.06
CA ASN A 61 10.93 -14.32 34.59
C ASN A 61 10.53 -13.07 35.40
N GLU A 62 11.51 -12.37 35.98
CA GLU A 62 11.30 -11.02 36.53
C GLU A 62 10.91 -10.01 35.43
N VAL A 63 11.34 -10.24 34.20
CA VAL A 63 11.04 -9.38 33.03
C VAL A 63 9.57 -9.40 32.61
N GLN A 64 8.79 -10.44 32.98
CA GLN A 64 7.34 -10.45 32.71
C GLN A 64 6.59 -9.45 33.59
N LYS A 65 7.16 -9.04 34.72
CA LYS A 65 6.60 -8.00 35.59
C LYS A 65 6.87 -6.59 35.04
N ILE A 66 7.80 -6.46 34.09
CA ILE A 66 8.17 -5.19 33.48
C ILE A 66 7.28 -4.97 32.27
N LYS A 67 6.42 -3.96 32.34
CA LYS A 67 5.59 -3.53 31.21
C LYS A 67 6.41 -2.61 30.30
N PHE A 68 6.68 -3.07 29.09
CA PHE A 68 7.28 -2.23 28.06
C PHE A 68 6.19 -1.34 27.44
N ASN A 69 6.16 -0.06 27.84
CA ASN A 69 5.24 0.94 27.29
C ASN A 69 5.82 1.68 26.07
N THR A 70 7.10 1.46 25.77
CA THR A 70 7.73 2.01 24.57
C THR A 70 7.30 1.18 23.38
N SER A 71 6.38 1.71 22.59
CA SER A 71 6.11 1.22 21.26
C SER A 71 7.18 1.74 20.31
N GLY A 72 7.58 0.91 19.34
CA GLY A 72 8.50 1.33 18.29
C GLY A 72 7.88 2.45 17.44
N GLN A 73 8.75 3.27 16.85
CA GLN A 73 8.37 4.21 15.80
C GLN A 73 8.84 3.65 14.46
N CYS A 74 8.06 3.91 13.40
CA CYS A 74 8.48 3.62 12.04
C CYS A 74 9.35 4.78 11.56
N GLU A 75 10.50 4.47 10.97
CA GLU A 75 11.38 5.47 10.37
C GLU A 75 10.84 5.84 8.98
N ALA A 76 10.94 7.11 8.57
CA ALA A 76 10.60 7.50 7.20
C ALA A 76 11.43 6.66 6.21
N PRO A 77 10.83 6.09 5.13
CA PRO A 77 9.52 6.36 4.53
C PRO A 77 8.37 5.43 4.99
N LEU A 78 8.51 4.75 6.14
CA LEU A 78 7.54 3.78 6.63
C LEU A 78 6.53 4.44 7.59
N VAL A 79 5.26 4.04 7.46
CA VAL A 79 4.15 4.49 8.31
C VAL A 79 3.65 3.31 9.13
N LYS A 80 3.27 3.57 10.38
CA LYS A 80 2.71 2.54 11.26
C LYS A 80 1.37 2.06 10.72
N THR A 81 1.22 0.75 10.56
CA THR A 81 -0.05 0.13 10.15
C THR A 81 -0.29 -1.18 10.89
N ASP A 82 -1.52 -1.37 11.34
CA ASP A 82 -1.99 -2.60 11.98
C ASP A 82 -2.44 -3.65 10.95
N ILE A 83 -2.50 -3.29 9.66
CA ILE A 83 -2.97 -4.16 8.57
C ILE A 83 -1.81 -5.03 8.08
N GLN A 84 -1.89 -6.34 8.35
CA GLN A 84 -0.86 -7.31 7.95
C GLN A 84 -0.60 -7.37 6.43
N ALA A 85 -1.63 -7.11 5.61
CA ALA A 85 -1.50 -7.05 4.16
C ALA A 85 -0.76 -5.81 3.64
N SER A 86 -0.62 -4.77 4.46
CA SER A 86 0.11 -3.54 4.12
C SER A 86 1.55 -3.51 4.68
N TRP A 87 1.97 -4.56 5.41
CA TRP A 87 3.31 -4.61 5.99
C TRP A 87 4.39 -4.69 4.93
N TYR A 88 5.45 -3.91 5.14
CA TYR A 88 6.64 -3.99 4.32
C TYR A 88 7.41 -5.27 4.64
N LYS A 89 8.12 -5.80 3.63
CA LYS A 89 8.86 -7.06 3.74
C LYS A 89 9.78 -7.04 4.97
N ASP A 90 9.54 -8.00 5.88
CA ASP A 90 10.35 -8.27 7.08
C ASP A 90 10.34 -7.16 8.14
N VAL A 91 9.43 -6.19 8.00
CA VAL A 91 9.16 -5.15 9.00
C VAL A 91 7.69 -5.24 9.40
N GLU A 92 7.42 -6.01 10.46
CA GLU A 92 6.07 -6.14 11.00
C GLU A 92 5.62 -4.83 11.67
N GLY A 93 4.38 -4.42 11.40
CA GLY A 93 3.76 -3.22 12.00
C GLY A 93 4.03 -1.90 11.27
N CYS A 94 4.84 -1.90 10.22
CA CYS A 94 5.08 -0.73 9.38
C CYS A 94 4.85 -1.06 7.90
N GLY A 95 4.24 -0.12 7.17
CA GLY A 95 3.99 -0.19 5.73
C GLY A 95 4.63 0.98 5.01
N ILE A 96 4.73 0.90 3.68
CA ILE A 96 5.22 2.03 2.87
C ILE A 96 4.13 3.11 2.85
N GLN A 97 4.53 4.37 3.04
CA GLN A 97 3.65 5.53 2.87
C GLN A 97 2.97 5.57 1.48
N CYS A 98 1.84 6.26 1.38
CA CYS A 98 1.11 6.40 0.13
C CYS A 98 1.88 7.19 -0.94
N ASN A 99 2.44 8.34 -0.58
CA ASN A 99 3.23 9.15 -1.52
C ASN A 99 4.50 8.41 -1.87
N ASN A 100 4.78 8.24 -3.17
CA ASN A 100 5.98 7.54 -3.60
C ASN A 100 7.23 8.24 -3.03
N PRO A 101 8.01 7.58 -2.16
CA PRO A 101 9.15 8.21 -1.49
C PRO A 101 10.35 8.45 -2.42
N LEU A 102 10.30 7.95 -3.66
CA LEU A 102 11.35 8.17 -4.66
C LEU A 102 11.28 9.56 -5.30
N PHE A 103 10.13 10.24 -5.18
CA PHE A 103 9.89 11.55 -5.78
C PHE A 103 9.55 12.57 -4.71
N THR A 104 10.00 13.81 -4.91
CA THR A 104 9.64 14.92 -4.04
C THR A 104 8.22 15.41 -4.31
N GLU A 105 7.63 16.14 -3.37
CA GLU A 105 6.30 16.75 -3.56
C GLU A 105 6.27 17.73 -4.75
N ASP A 106 7.40 18.37 -5.06
CA ASP A 106 7.53 19.24 -6.23
C ASP A 106 7.43 18.45 -7.54
N GLU A 107 8.10 17.30 -7.62
CA GLU A 107 8.03 16.41 -8.79
C GLU A 107 6.63 15.81 -8.98
N HIS A 108 5.94 15.51 -7.87
CA HIS A 108 4.52 15.12 -7.91
C HIS A 108 3.65 16.25 -8.47
N SER A 109 3.84 17.47 -7.97
CA SER A 109 3.12 18.66 -8.46
C SER A 109 3.36 18.92 -9.95
N ASP A 110 4.60 18.79 -10.41
CA ASP A 110 4.96 18.96 -11.82
C ASP A 110 4.26 17.92 -12.71
N MET A 111 4.25 16.66 -12.29
CA MET A 111 3.52 15.61 -13.02
C MET A 111 2.00 15.83 -13.00
N HIS A 112 1.44 16.35 -11.92
CA HIS A 112 0.02 16.70 -11.88
C HIS A 112 -0.31 17.87 -12.79
N ASN A 113 0.51 18.91 -12.82
CA ASN A 113 0.33 20.02 -13.75
C ASN A 113 0.42 19.55 -15.21
N TYR A 114 1.37 18.66 -15.50
CA TYR A 114 1.49 18.04 -16.82
C TYR A 114 0.21 17.28 -17.21
N ILE A 115 -0.29 16.39 -16.35
CA ILE A 115 -1.51 15.61 -16.63
C ILE A 115 -2.73 16.53 -16.76
N ALA A 116 -2.84 17.60 -15.96
CA ALA A 116 -3.95 18.55 -16.04
C ALA A 116 -4.00 19.25 -17.40
N ILE A 117 -2.84 19.73 -17.87
CA ILE A 117 -2.73 20.46 -19.15
C ILE A 117 -3.02 19.51 -20.32
N PHE A 118 -2.32 18.38 -20.40
CA PHE A 118 -2.52 17.44 -21.52
C PHE A 118 -3.89 16.77 -21.49
N GLY A 119 -4.39 16.43 -20.30
CA GLY A 119 -5.72 15.86 -20.10
C GLY A 119 -6.82 16.82 -20.53
N SER A 120 -6.74 18.10 -20.13
CA SER A 120 -7.74 19.12 -20.51
C SER A 120 -7.71 19.44 -22.00
N ILE A 121 -6.53 19.61 -22.61
CA ILE A 121 -6.41 19.83 -24.05
C ILE A 121 -6.99 18.65 -24.82
N THR A 122 -6.62 17.42 -24.46
CA THR A 122 -7.12 16.21 -25.14
C THR A 122 -8.63 16.06 -24.97
N LEU A 123 -9.17 16.32 -23.77
CA LEU A 123 -10.60 16.26 -23.50
C LEU A 123 -11.36 17.29 -24.35
N LEU A 124 -10.86 18.52 -24.43
CA LEU A 124 -11.48 19.57 -25.25
C LEU A 124 -11.40 19.23 -26.74
N CYS A 125 -10.24 18.81 -27.26
CA CYS A 125 -10.07 18.46 -28.66
C CYS A 125 -10.95 17.26 -29.07
N THR A 126 -11.00 16.21 -28.26
CA THR A 126 -11.85 15.03 -28.52
C THR A 126 -13.32 15.38 -28.38
N PHE A 127 -13.71 16.21 -27.42
CA PHE A 127 -15.06 16.76 -27.32
C PHE A 127 -15.45 17.53 -28.59
N PHE A 128 -14.60 18.45 -29.06
CA PHE A 128 -14.85 19.17 -30.30
C PHE A 128 -14.87 18.25 -31.52
N THR A 129 -14.12 17.15 -31.54
CA THR A 129 -14.14 16.19 -32.67
C THR A 129 -15.40 15.31 -32.65
N LEU A 130 -15.92 14.97 -31.47
CA LEU A 130 -17.13 14.16 -31.29
C LEU A 130 -18.42 14.99 -31.46
N VAL A 131 -18.38 16.26 -31.04
CA VAL A 131 -19.52 17.19 -31.07
C VAL A 131 -19.49 18.06 -32.31
N GLY A 132 -18.30 18.34 -32.84
CA GLY A 132 -18.06 19.17 -34.00
C GLY A 132 -17.38 18.38 -35.10
N GLU A 133 -18.16 17.63 -35.86
CA GLU A 133 -18.02 17.75 -37.30
C GLU A 133 -19.41 17.92 -37.95
N PRO A 134 -19.55 18.86 -38.91
CA PRO A 134 -18.48 19.65 -39.48
C PRO A 134 -18.44 21.07 -38.97
N LEU A 135 -17.21 21.56 -38.91
CA LEU A 135 -16.74 22.89 -39.27
C LEU A 135 -17.41 23.45 -40.56
N LYS A 136 -18.74 23.62 -40.55
CA LYS A 136 -19.57 24.27 -41.57
C LYS A 136 -20.61 25.22 -40.96
N THR A 137 -20.93 25.07 -39.69
CA THR A 137 -21.80 26.01 -38.96
C THR A 137 -20.97 26.74 -37.93
N GLY A 138 -20.62 27.99 -38.25
CA GLY A 138 -19.81 28.85 -37.40
C GLY A 138 -20.27 28.89 -35.95
N PHE A 139 -19.28 28.91 -35.06
CA PHE A 139 -19.29 29.36 -33.67
C PHE A 139 -20.67 29.83 -33.17
N ARG A 140 -21.51 28.90 -32.70
CA ARG A 140 -22.77 29.25 -32.04
C ARG A 140 -22.86 28.49 -30.71
N SER A 141 -22.49 29.22 -29.65
CA SER A 141 -22.88 29.07 -28.25
C SER A 141 -23.14 27.64 -27.74
N LEU A 142 -22.17 27.10 -26.97
CA LEU A 142 -22.27 25.84 -26.21
C LEU A 142 -23.53 25.79 -25.33
N GLY A 143 -24.51 24.97 -25.70
CA GLY A 143 -25.54 24.45 -24.80
C GLY A 143 -25.38 22.93 -24.63
N LEU A 144 -25.38 22.43 -23.38
CA LEU A 144 -25.28 20.99 -23.09
C LEU A 144 -26.43 20.15 -23.71
N ALA A 145 -27.57 20.76 -24.02
CA ALA A 145 -28.72 20.10 -24.63
C ALA A 145 -28.51 19.78 -26.13
N ASP A 146 -27.67 20.54 -26.83
CA ASP A 146 -27.46 20.39 -28.28
C ASP A 146 -26.52 19.22 -28.62
N ILE A 147 -25.75 18.74 -27.64
CA ILE A 147 -24.82 17.60 -27.77
C ILE A 147 -25.60 16.31 -28.05
N LEU A 148 -26.67 16.06 -27.29
CA LEU A 148 -27.52 14.88 -27.44
C LEU A 148 -28.33 14.91 -28.74
N ALA A 149 -28.76 16.11 -29.15
CA ALA A 149 -29.56 16.30 -30.36
C ALA A 149 -28.73 16.10 -31.65
N THR A 150 -27.49 16.58 -31.68
CA THR A 150 -26.60 16.49 -32.86
C THR A 150 -26.17 15.05 -33.13
N PHE A 151 -25.87 14.29 -32.08
CA PHE A 151 -25.52 12.87 -32.16
C PHE A 151 -26.63 12.01 -32.76
N LEU A 152 -27.88 12.26 -32.37
CA LEU A 152 -29.05 11.55 -32.90
C LEU A 152 -29.40 12.00 -34.32
N ALA A 153 -29.13 13.26 -34.66
CA ALA A 153 -29.46 13.83 -35.96
C ALA A 153 -28.53 13.33 -37.09
N ASP A 154 -27.24 13.13 -36.83
CA ASP A 154 -26.28 12.73 -37.88
C ASP A 154 -25.92 11.24 -37.87
N TRP A 155 -26.38 10.44 -36.90
CA TRP A 155 -26.11 8.99 -36.82
C TRP A 155 -26.53 8.23 -38.09
N LYS A 156 -27.61 8.65 -38.75
CA LYS A 156 -28.11 7.99 -39.97
C LYS A 156 -27.25 8.28 -41.20
N ASN A 157 -26.46 9.35 -41.20
CA ASN A 157 -25.65 9.84 -42.32
C ASN A 157 -24.14 9.57 -42.11
N SER A 158 -23.66 9.65 -40.87
CA SER A 158 -22.25 9.41 -40.47
C SER A 158 -21.88 7.94 -40.22
N ASN A 159 -22.83 7.00 -40.30
CA ASN A 159 -22.55 5.55 -40.19
C ASN A 159 -21.89 4.94 -41.45
N ARG A 160 -21.22 5.76 -42.27
CA ARG A 160 -20.40 5.30 -43.40
C ARG A 160 -18.95 5.16 -42.98
N TYR A 161 -18.36 4.04 -43.37
CA TYR A 161 -16.92 3.87 -43.36
C TYR A 161 -16.28 4.93 -44.28
N PRO A 162 -15.20 5.63 -43.89
CA PRO A 162 -14.30 5.42 -42.74
C PRO A 162 -14.56 6.31 -41.50
N ALA A 163 -15.56 7.21 -41.52
CA ALA A 163 -15.79 8.20 -40.47
C ALA A 163 -16.13 7.59 -39.10
N VAL A 164 -16.84 6.45 -39.09
CA VAL A 164 -17.23 5.74 -37.87
C VAL A 164 -16.05 5.24 -37.02
N ILE A 165 -14.91 4.94 -37.62
CA ILE A 165 -13.72 4.49 -36.88
C ILE A 165 -13.13 5.65 -36.07
N LEU A 166 -12.98 6.81 -36.72
CA LEU A 166 -12.46 8.02 -36.08
C LEU A 166 -13.35 8.44 -34.91
N PHE A 167 -14.66 8.28 -35.07
CA PHE A 167 -15.62 8.49 -34.00
C PHE A 167 -15.34 7.60 -32.77
N TYR A 168 -15.19 6.28 -32.95
CA TYR A 168 -14.92 5.37 -31.82
C TYR A 168 -13.57 5.64 -31.16
N VAL A 169 -12.53 5.94 -31.94
CA VAL A 169 -11.19 6.27 -31.41
C VAL A 169 -11.27 7.51 -30.51
N ASN A 170 -11.90 8.59 -30.98
CA ASN A 170 -12.05 9.81 -30.19
C ASN A 170 -12.94 9.60 -28.94
N ALA A 171 -13.96 8.75 -29.03
CA ALA A 171 -14.79 8.40 -27.87
C ALA A 171 -14.00 7.66 -26.79
N CYS A 172 -13.11 6.73 -27.17
CA CYS A 172 -12.22 6.07 -26.23
C CYS A 172 -11.25 7.05 -25.57
N PHE A 173 -10.65 7.97 -26.34
CA PHE A 173 -9.77 9.00 -25.78
C PHE A 173 -10.51 9.95 -24.85
N PHE A 174 -11.75 10.35 -25.18
CA PHE A 174 -12.58 11.20 -24.32
C PHE A 174 -12.84 10.56 -22.96
N ILE A 175 -13.28 9.29 -22.93
CA ILE A 175 -13.53 8.55 -21.69
C ILE A 175 -12.22 8.35 -20.90
N GLY A 176 -11.13 8.02 -21.59
CA GLY A 176 -9.81 7.88 -20.98
C GLY A 176 -9.33 9.18 -20.31
N SER A 177 -9.49 10.32 -20.98
CA SER A 177 -9.14 11.64 -20.44
C SER A 177 -9.93 11.99 -19.18
N ILE A 178 -11.22 11.64 -19.11
CA ILE A 178 -12.02 11.80 -17.88
C ILE A 178 -11.43 10.98 -16.74
N GLY A 179 -11.03 9.73 -17.00
CA GLY A 179 -10.41 8.86 -16.00
C GLY A 179 -9.11 9.45 -15.44
N TRP A 180 -8.23 9.98 -16.31
CA TRP A 180 -7.00 10.64 -15.88
C TRP A 180 -7.23 11.96 -15.12
N LEU A 181 -8.32 12.66 -15.42
CA LEU A 181 -8.70 13.91 -14.75
C LEU A 181 -9.49 13.70 -13.45
N ALA A 182 -9.96 12.49 -13.16
CA ALA A 182 -10.71 12.18 -11.93
C ALA A 182 -9.89 12.48 -10.65
N GLN A 183 -8.56 12.36 -10.71
CA GLN A 183 -7.66 12.65 -9.58
C GLN A 183 -7.62 14.13 -9.14
N PHE A 184 -8.17 15.06 -9.94
CA PHE A 184 -8.19 16.50 -9.61
C PHE A 184 -9.41 16.92 -8.79
N MET A 185 -10.36 16.00 -8.54
CA MET A 185 -11.43 16.25 -7.58
C MET A 185 -10.87 16.30 -6.15
N ASP A 186 -11.41 17.18 -5.32
CA ASP A 186 -10.95 17.35 -3.93
C ASP A 186 -10.98 16.02 -3.18
N GLY A 187 -9.82 15.60 -2.64
CA GLY A 187 -9.67 14.36 -1.88
C GLY A 187 -9.66 13.07 -2.72
N ALA A 188 -10.05 13.10 -3.99
CA ALA A 188 -10.16 11.90 -4.82
C ALA A 188 -8.83 11.17 -5.01
N ARG A 189 -7.70 11.90 -5.12
CA ARG A 189 -6.38 11.27 -5.20
C ARG A 189 -6.08 10.39 -4.00
N LYS A 190 -6.34 10.89 -2.79
CA LYS A 190 -6.08 10.13 -1.56
C LYS A 190 -6.97 8.90 -1.50
N GLU A 191 -8.22 9.02 -1.92
CA GLU A 191 -9.15 7.90 -1.94
C GLU A 191 -8.82 6.83 -3.01
N ILE A 192 -8.34 7.27 -4.18
CA ILE A 192 -7.99 6.38 -5.30
C ILE A 192 -6.67 5.66 -5.02
N VAL A 193 -5.63 6.39 -4.61
CA VAL A 193 -4.25 5.87 -4.54
C VAL A 193 -3.90 5.30 -3.16
N CYS A 194 -4.42 5.91 -2.09
CA CYS A 194 -4.08 5.52 -0.72
C CYS A 194 -5.14 4.58 -0.13
N LYS A 195 -4.69 3.67 0.73
CA LYS A 195 -5.57 2.95 1.65
C LYS A 195 -5.97 3.85 2.83
N SER A 196 -6.93 3.38 3.63
CA SER A 196 -7.38 4.04 4.85
C SER A 196 -6.29 4.18 5.92
N ASP A 197 -5.23 3.37 5.85
CA ASP A 197 -4.08 3.38 6.77
C ASP A 197 -2.90 4.24 6.25
N ASP A 198 -3.14 5.09 5.24
CA ASP A 198 -2.13 5.97 4.62
C ASP A 198 -0.98 5.23 3.91
N THR A 199 -1.17 3.92 3.66
CA THR A 199 -0.24 3.11 2.87
C THR A 199 -0.63 3.09 1.40
N MET A 200 0.36 2.87 0.52
CA MET A 200 0.09 2.71 -0.91
C MET A 200 -0.67 1.42 -1.22
N ARG A 201 -1.59 1.48 -2.18
CA ARG A 201 -2.25 0.27 -2.72
C ARG A 201 -1.26 -0.55 -3.53
N LEU A 202 -1.03 -1.80 -3.12
CA LEU A 202 -0.12 -2.74 -3.76
C LEU A 202 -0.85 -4.04 -4.06
N GLY A 203 -0.74 -4.48 -5.31
CA GLY A 203 -1.17 -5.81 -5.73
C GLY A 203 -2.68 -6.06 -5.61
N GLU A 204 -3.52 -5.05 -5.86
CA GLU A 204 -4.98 -5.19 -5.87
C GLU A 204 -5.41 -6.32 -6.85
N PRO A 205 -6.03 -7.41 -6.36
CA PRO A 205 -6.95 -8.22 -7.13
C PRO A 205 -8.38 -7.69 -6.94
N SER A 206 -9.19 -7.79 -8.00
CA SER A 206 -10.61 -7.39 -8.06
C SER A 206 -11.46 -7.83 -6.87
#